data_AF-R0GKN8-F1
#
_entry.id   AF-R0GKN8-F1
#
_cell.length_a   1.000
_cell.length_b   1.000
_cell.length_c   1.000
_cell.angle_alpha   90.00
_cell.angle_beta   90.00
_cell.angle_gamma   90.00
#
_symmetry.space_group_name_H-M   'P 1'
#
loop_
_entity.id
_entity.type
_entity.pdbx_description
1 polymer ?
#
loop_
_entity_poly.entity_id
_entity_poly.type
_entity_poly.pdbx_seq_one_letter_code
_entity_poly.pdbx_strand_id
1 'polypeptide(L)'
;MGNNRHKFKSVKQRINDIEVNVFRSLDKVKAEPSKGSTFFRDCLLEQRELNTAAHFISFYEEMLPFVQNLELIILQKELIFSKLVSGLQMEAKFSLEAFLSLLAALSRDLLKDFIP
;
A
#
# COMPACT_ATOMS: atom_id res chain seq x y z
N MET A 1 4.54 35.49 -22.38
CA MET A 1 3.33 34.74 -22.79
C MET A 1 3.27 33.44 -21.98
N GLY A 2 2.24 33.26 -21.15
CA GLY A 2 2.14 32.11 -20.26
C GLY A 2 1.80 30.83 -21.02
N ASN A 3 2.68 29.83 -20.98
CA ASN A 3 2.41 28.51 -21.54
C ASN A 3 1.41 27.78 -20.62
N ASN A 4 0.32 27.25 -21.17
CA ASN A 4 -0.68 26.53 -20.37
C ASN A 4 -0.08 25.20 -19.86
N ARG A 5 0.09 25.09 -18.53
CA ARG A 5 0.65 23.92 -17.84
C ARG A 5 -0.30 22.73 -17.79
N HIS A 6 -1.61 22.94 -17.90
CA HIS A 6 -2.62 21.89 -17.78
C HIS A 6 -3.29 21.62 -19.12
N LYS A 7 -3.08 20.41 -19.66
CA LYS A 7 -3.69 19.96 -20.94
C LYS A 7 -4.54 18.72 -20.69
N PHE A 8 -5.71 18.69 -21.30
CA PHE A 8 -6.57 17.50 -21.27
C PHE A 8 -5.84 16.30 -21.91
N LYS A 9 -5.93 15.14 -21.26
CA LYS A 9 -5.49 13.85 -21.80
C LYS A 9 -6.64 12.88 -21.72
N SER A 10 -6.98 12.25 -22.84
CA SER A 10 -7.95 11.15 -22.88
C SER A 10 -7.44 9.95 -22.07
N VAL A 11 -8.34 9.05 -21.66
CA VAL A 11 -7.97 7.82 -20.95
C VAL A 11 -6.93 7.01 -21.72
N LYS A 12 -7.10 6.87 -23.05
CA LYS A 12 -6.12 6.19 -23.92
C LYS A 12 -4.74 6.82 -23.87
N GLN A 13 -4.66 8.15 -23.93
CA GLN A 13 -3.39 8.87 -23.82
C GLN A 13 -2.76 8.68 -22.43
N ARG A 14 -3.55 8.79 -21.37
CA ARG A 14 -3.07 8.56 -20.00
C ARG A 14 -2.51 7.16 -19.82
N ILE A 15 -3.16 6.13 -20.36
CA ILE A 15 -2.66 4.74 -20.30
C ILE A 15 -1.36 4.58 -21.09
N ASN A 16 -1.28 5.14 -22.30
CA ASN A 16 -0.07 5.08 -23.12
C ASN A 16 1.13 5.81 -22.48
N ASP A 17 0.87 6.82 -21.65
CA ASP A 17 1.90 7.57 -20.93
C ASP A 17 2.40 6.87 -19.65
N ILE A 18 1.73 5.80 -19.18
CA ILE A 18 2.16 5.03 -18.00
C ILE A 18 3.34 4.13 -18.41
N GLU A 19 4.55 4.48 -17.98
CA GLU A 19 5.71 3.60 -18.03
C GLU A 19 5.79 2.77 -16.74
N VAL A 20 5.52 1.46 -16.82
CA VAL A 20 5.70 0.55 -15.67
C VAL A 20 7.18 0.17 -15.58
N ASN A 21 7.97 1.00 -14.91
CA ASN A 21 9.38 0.73 -14.68
C ASN A 21 9.68 0.57 -13.19
N VAL A 22 9.65 -0.68 -12.71
CA VAL A 22 9.85 -1.03 -11.30
C VAL A 22 11.27 -0.71 -10.79
N PHE A 23 12.24 -0.52 -11.70
CA PHE A 23 13.63 -0.20 -11.36
C PHE A 23 13.95 1.31 -11.44
N ARG A 24 13.07 2.10 -12.04
CA ARG A 24 13.20 3.56 -12.18
C ARG A 24 12.07 4.31 -11.48
N SER A 25 11.49 3.77 -10.42
CA SER A 25 10.63 4.57 -9.56
C SER A 25 11.46 5.70 -8.95
N LEU A 26 10.92 6.93 -8.96
CA LEU A 26 11.54 8.07 -8.29
C LEU A 26 11.69 7.81 -6.78
N ASP A 27 10.81 6.99 -6.22
CA ASP A 27 10.86 6.57 -4.83
C ASP A 27 11.90 5.46 -4.65
N LYS A 28 12.84 5.71 -3.73
CA LYS A 28 13.82 4.71 -3.32
C LYS A 28 13.09 3.61 -2.56
N VAL A 29 13.10 2.39 -3.10
CA VAL A 29 12.65 1.19 -2.37
C VAL A 29 13.54 1.04 -1.13
N LYS A 30 12.96 1.21 0.06
CA LYS A 30 13.67 1.02 1.34
C LYS A 30 14.15 -0.43 1.44
N ALA A 31 15.45 -0.66 1.61
CA ALA A 31 16.01 -2.01 1.73
C ALA A 31 15.58 -2.73 3.02
N GLU A 32 15.43 -1.96 4.11
CA GLU A 32 15.06 -2.43 5.45
C GLU A 32 13.95 -1.54 6.02
N PRO A 33 13.11 -2.04 6.94
CA PRO A 33 12.15 -1.21 7.64
C PRO A 33 12.85 -0.29 8.65
N SER A 34 12.10 0.66 9.21
CA SER A 34 12.58 1.49 10.31
C SER A 34 12.99 0.62 11.50
N LYS A 35 13.98 1.08 12.28
CA LYS A 35 14.56 0.31 13.39
C LYS A 35 13.47 -0.14 14.37
N GLY A 36 13.35 -1.46 14.57
CA GLY A 36 12.35 -2.05 15.46
C GLY A 36 10.92 -2.06 14.91
N SER A 37 10.75 -1.84 13.61
CA SER A 37 9.47 -1.88 12.89
C SER A 37 9.48 -2.97 11.81
N THR A 38 8.41 -3.03 11.02
CA THR A 38 8.26 -3.93 9.87
C THR A 38 7.89 -3.14 8.61
N PHE A 39 8.02 -3.73 7.43
CA PHE A 39 7.64 -3.04 6.20
C PHE A 39 6.16 -2.69 6.20
N PHE A 40 5.33 -3.63 6.65
CA PHE A 40 3.89 -3.45 6.75
C PHE A 40 3.52 -2.33 7.72
N ARG A 41 4.13 -2.30 8.91
CA ARG A 41 3.84 -1.30 9.94
C ARG A 41 4.26 0.10 9.48
N ASP A 42 5.45 0.23 8.89
CA ASP A 42 5.91 1.50 8.33
C ASP A 42 4.97 2.00 7.24
N CYS A 43 4.58 1.12 6.32
CA CYS A 43 3.63 1.44 5.26
C CYS A 43 2.25 1.84 5.81
N LEU A 44 1.75 1.14 6.83
CA LEU A 44 0.47 1.42 7.46
C LEU A 44 0.43 2.81 8.11
N LEU A 45 1.51 3.19 8.80
CA LEU A 45 1.62 4.52 9.41
C LEU A 45 1.75 5.62 8.37
N GLU A 46 2.53 5.41 7.32
CA GLU A 46 2.65 6.36 6.20
C GLU A 46 1.29 6.54 5.49
N GLN A 47 0.59 5.45 5.21
CA GLN A 47 -0.75 5.52 4.61
C GLN A 47 -1.76 6.18 5.56
N ARG A 48 -1.59 6.08 6.88
CA ARG A 48 -2.42 6.81 7.86
C ARG A 48 -2.24 8.32 7.79
N GLU A 49 -1.05 8.80 7.44
CA GLU A 49 -0.80 10.23 7.22
C GLU A 49 -1.39 10.72 5.89
N LEU A 50 -1.41 9.86 4.86
CA LEU A 50 -1.80 10.23 3.49
C LEU A 50 -3.27 9.96 3.16
N ASN A 51 -3.92 8.99 3.80
CA ASN A 51 -5.22 8.47 3.41
C ASN A 51 -6.31 8.74 4.47
N THR A 52 -7.34 9.47 4.07
CA THR A 52 -8.50 9.83 4.92
C THR A 52 -9.79 9.12 4.52
N ALA A 53 -9.74 8.17 3.58
CA ALA A 53 -10.92 7.45 3.12
C ALA A 53 -11.43 6.48 4.19
N ALA A 54 -12.75 6.44 4.39
CA ALA A 54 -13.39 5.68 5.48
C ALA A 54 -12.98 4.20 5.52
N HIS A 55 -12.94 3.52 4.37
CA HIS A 55 -12.53 2.11 4.30
C HIS A 55 -11.10 1.89 4.81
N PHE A 56 -10.17 2.79 4.49
CA PHE A 56 -8.80 2.71 5.00
C PHE A 56 -8.75 3.02 6.50
N ILE A 57 -9.49 4.03 6.98
CA ILE A 57 -9.53 4.38 8.41
C ILE A 57 -10.01 3.18 9.24
N SER A 58 -11.12 2.54 8.83
CA SER A 58 -11.64 1.35 9.53
C SER A 58 -10.65 0.19 9.50
N PHE A 59 -10.00 -0.05 8.35
CA PHE A 59 -8.95 -1.07 8.25
C PHE A 59 -7.76 -0.78 9.17
N TYR A 60 -7.30 0.48 9.20
CA TYR A 60 -6.19 0.91 10.06
C TYR A 60 -6.49 0.65 11.53
N GLU A 61 -7.67 1.06 12.00
CA GLU A 61 -8.11 0.88 13.39
C GLU A 61 -8.22 -0.60 13.76
N GLU A 62 -8.74 -1.42 12.83
CA GLU A 62 -8.85 -2.87 13.03
C GLU A 62 -7.48 -3.55 13.08
N MET A 63 -6.55 -3.17 12.19
CA MET A 63 -5.27 -3.87 12.01
C MET A 63 -4.18 -3.44 12.98
N LEU A 64 -4.23 -2.21 13.50
CA LEU A 64 -3.17 -1.65 14.36
C LEU A 64 -2.73 -2.60 15.49
N PRO A 65 -3.63 -3.30 16.23
CA PRO A 65 -3.22 -4.21 17.31
C PRO A 65 -2.40 -5.43 16.83
N PHE A 66 -2.57 -5.85 15.58
CA PHE A 66 -2.01 -7.10 15.05
C PHE A 66 -0.67 -6.92 14.32
N VAL A 67 -0.22 -5.68 14.14
CA VAL A 67 0.92 -5.37 13.26
C VAL A 67 2.01 -4.57 13.95
N GLN A 68 2.10 -4.67 15.28
CA GLN A 68 3.08 -3.91 16.08
C GLN A 68 4.52 -4.40 15.88
N ASN A 69 4.72 -5.68 15.55
CA ASN A 69 6.02 -6.30 15.30
C ASN A 69 5.88 -7.49 14.33
N LEU A 70 7.01 -8.08 13.95
CA LEU A 70 7.06 -9.15 12.96
C LEU A 70 6.40 -10.44 13.47
N GLU A 71 6.56 -10.75 14.76
CA GLU A 71 6.00 -11.95 15.39
C GLU A 71 4.46 -11.94 15.31
N LEU A 72 3.84 -10.79 15.59
CA LEU A 72 2.39 -10.63 15.48
C LEU A 72 1.90 -10.74 14.02
N ILE A 73 2.64 -10.16 13.07
CA ILE A 73 2.30 -10.27 11.64
C ILE A 73 2.34 -11.72 11.19
N ILE A 74 3.38 -12.47 11.56
CA ILE A 74 3.49 -13.90 11.21
C ILE A 74 2.35 -14.70 11.84
N LEU A 75 2.03 -14.43 13.11
CA LEU A 75 0.96 -15.11 13.83
C LEU A 75 -0.43 -14.85 13.21
N GLN A 76 -0.67 -13.63 12.73
CA GLN A 76 -1.97 -13.17 12.23
C GLN A 76 -2.04 -13.07 10.70
N LYS A 77 -1.08 -13.67 9.99
CA LYS A 77 -0.91 -13.49 8.53
C LYS A 77 -2.17 -13.76 7.72
N GLU A 78 -2.93 -14.79 8.07
CA GLU A 78 -4.18 -15.16 7.37
C GLU A 78 -5.27 -14.10 7.56
N LEU A 79 -5.41 -13.58 8.79
CA LEU A 79 -6.36 -12.51 9.11
C LEU A 79 -6.00 -11.23 8.35
N ILE A 80 -4.73 -10.83 8.42
CA ILE A 80 -4.23 -9.61 7.77
C ILE A 80 -4.44 -9.70 6.25
N PHE A 81 -4.07 -10.83 5.64
CA PHE A 81 -4.22 -11.07 4.20
C PHE A 81 -5.70 -11.06 3.78
N SER A 82 -6.55 -11.79 4.48
CA SER A 82 -8.00 -11.83 4.20
C SER A 82 -8.62 -10.44 4.28
N LYS A 83 -8.23 -9.63 5.27
CA LYS A 83 -8.75 -8.27 5.44
C LYS A 83 -8.27 -7.33 4.36
N LEU A 84 -7.00 -7.39 3.98
CA LEU A 84 -6.45 -6.62 2.85
C LEU A 84 -7.22 -6.91 1.56
N VAL A 85 -7.39 -8.19 1.23
CA VAL A 85 -8.07 -8.62 0.01
C VAL A 85 -9.53 -8.17 0.01
N SER A 86 -10.22 -8.23 1.16
CA SER A 86 -11.60 -7.73 1.28
C SER A 86 -11.72 -6.21 1.03
N GLY A 87 -10.63 -5.46 1.20
CA GLY A 87 -10.56 -4.03 0.91
C GLY A 87 -10.35 -3.71 -0.57
N LEU A 88 -9.94 -4.67 -1.40
CA LEU A 88 -9.69 -4.49 -2.83
C LEU A 88 -10.98 -4.51 -3.67
N GLN A 89 -11.88 -3.57 -3.38
CA GLN A 89 -13.18 -3.43 -4.04
C GLN A 89 -13.45 -1.98 -4.48
N MET A 90 -14.43 -1.80 -5.38
CA MET A 90 -14.68 -0.50 -6.03
C MET A 90 -15.28 0.54 -5.10
N GLU A 91 -16.02 0.12 -4.09
CA GLU A 91 -16.55 0.93 -3.00
C GLU A 91 -15.40 1.61 -2.24
N ALA A 92 -14.26 0.93 -2.15
CA ALA A 92 -13.04 1.40 -1.53
C ALA A 92 -12.05 2.05 -2.52
N LYS A 93 -12.50 2.57 -3.66
CA LYS A 93 -11.63 3.14 -4.72
C LYS A 93 -10.58 4.16 -4.23
N PHE A 94 -10.90 4.94 -3.19
CA PHE A 94 -9.98 5.94 -2.61
C PHE A 94 -8.98 5.33 -1.61
N SER A 95 -9.11 4.05 -1.30
CA SER A 95 -8.23 3.27 -0.43
C SER A 95 -7.44 2.21 -1.19
N LEU A 96 -7.73 1.98 -2.48
CA LEU A 96 -7.10 0.92 -3.27
C LEU A 96 -5.57 1.05 -3.34
N GLU A 97 -5.06 2.26 -3.53
CA GLU A 97 -3.61 2.50 -3.55
C GLU A 97 -2.94 2.11 -2.22
N ALA A 98 -3.58 2.45 -1.09
CA ALA A 98 -3.12 2.07 0.23
C ALA A 98 -3.12 0.56 0.42
N PHE A 99 -4.21 -0.12 0.02
CA PHE A 99 -4.30 -1.58 0.12
C PHE A 99 -3.27 -2.31 -0.75
N LEU A 100 -3.02 -1.83 -1.97
CA LEU A 100 -1.99 -2.39 -2.85
C LEU A 100 -0.59 -2.17 -2.29
N SER A 101 -0.32 -0.99 -1.72
CA SER A 101 0.97 -0.68 -1.07
C SER A 101 1.20 -1.55 0.16
N LEU A 102 0.16 -1.75 0.98
CA LEU A 102 0.20 -2.61 2.15
C LEU A 102 0.38 -4.09 1.78
N LEU A 103 -0.25 -4.55 0.69
CA LEU A 103 -0.06 -5.91 0.18
C LEU A 103 1.39 -6.14 -0.26
N ALA A 104 1.98 -5.17 -0.97
CA ALA A 104 3.39 -5.21 -1.33
C ALA A 104 4.29 -5.22 -0.09
N ALA A 105 4.00 -4.38 0.90
CA ALA A 105 4.75 -4.35 2.16
C ALA A 105 4.65 -5.68 2.94
N LEU A 106 3.46 -6.28 3.02
CA LEU A 106 3.24 -7.58 3.66
C LEU A 106 4.06 -8.69 2.99
N SER A 107 4.12 -8.68 1.65
CA SER A 107 4.92 -9.67 0.90
C SER A 107 6.42 -9.60 1.24
N ARG A 108 6.91 -8.42 1.61
CA ARG A 108 8.31 -8.22 2.00
C ARG A 108 8.59 -8.69 3.42
N ASP A 109 7.62 -8.57 4.32
CA ASP A 109 7.74 -9.11 5.68
C ASP A 109 7.65 -10.64 5.69
N LEU A 110 6.74 -11.22 4.90
CA LEU A 110 6.48 -12.67 4.91
C LEU A 110 7.39 -13.48 3.96
N LEU A 111 7.92 -12.86 2.91
CA LEU A 111 8.81 -13.51 1.92
C LEU A 111 8.20 -14.83 1.40
N LYS A 112 8.87 -15.95 1.69
CA LYS A 112 8.44 -17.30 1.28
C LYS A 112 7.09 -17.72 1.90
N ASP A 113 6.75 -17.17 3.06
CA ASP A 113 5.52 -17.52 3.79
C ASP A 113 4.30 -16.71 3.31
N PHE A 114 4.49 -15.84 2.30
CA PHE A 114 3.43 -15.05 1.67
C PHE A 114 2.60 -15.87 0.66
N ILE A 115 3.22 -16.87 0.04
CA ILE A 115 2.57 -17.75 -0.94
C ILE A 115 2.14 -19.03 -0.20
N PRO A 116 0.93 -19.57 -0.45
CA PRO A 116 0.46 -20.82 0.15
C PRO A 116 1.38 -22.02 -0.11
#